data_AF-A0A317R9E2-F1
#
_entry.id   AF-A0A317R9E2-F1
#
_cell.length_a   1.000
_cell.length_b   1.000
_cell.length_c   1.000
_cell.angle_alpha   90.00
_cell.angle_beta   90.00
_cell.angle_gamma   90.00
#
_symmetry.space_group_name_H-M   'P 1'
#
loop_
_entity.id
_entity.type
_entity.pdbx_description
1 polymer ?
#
loop_
_entity_poly.entity_id
_entity_poly.type
_entity_poly.pdbx_seq_one_letter_code
_entity_poly.pdbx_strand_id
1 'polypeptide(L)'
;MNDGAAPFSAPLPPADPYAPGALPDATGLRGLLRVALPDKGPSKAAGWWGPMDFLLTRSHVDEDGDAYHDGLFVSLWKQWDFWLALPETAPPAATHWAQRAWARLRAPHPTPSGEHDLLVHWRSYGADGRPTHWRPLHEDGGAADPAARQALAEAWAQLLHYWQAAEQERRSGWPTRTRLHATLGPAQVLELAALPLFTEHYNDWSDPERSGLWLGDTWVGVRQPGFRGGRRHAAALKLGWRNGTEGPGDPADDAHAAYQLDVLGEGAGPAPGTAHPPGLVLSYSARQSAPRVPLPGHAARHMEHLLQRFCQAQERLRAAQARLDQQREQQLADLRPGHVVERPPALAQPLPWAAEATDEAVFGPGPMELSRLWQAAARQYATAMRRHWGESGRGGTLPRDARSAHAAAVLQLARELNASGDPGALERFHHRFAFAPAVFARHAQAHGCELRALHWAADGRLLAWTRGRGGAAACWALRLGSGAAGLERLGNATVEELQGATRATRVPLHGLAVQADAEGTGLEALSDAGQVLWQHLLGGTVRCMATAPGDADRLAVGTSNGYLVLLRKAAGPDPLHAATSRLHELRRVLFWEGEARPLLW
;
A
#
# COMPACT_ATOMS: atom_id res chain seq x y z
N MET A 1 -23.70 -21.03 44.96
CA MET A 1 -22.49 -21.02 45.82
C MET A 1 -21.33 -20.78 44.87
N ASN A 2 -20.94 -19.56 44.47
CA ASN A 2 -20.63 -18.34 45.21
C ASN A 2 -19.66 -18.57 46.37
N ASP A 3 -18.40 -18.87 46.03
CA ASP A 3 -17.25 -18.55 46.87
C ASP A 3 -16.43 -17.49 46.14
N GLY A 4 -16.45 -16.30 46.75
CA GLY A 4 -15.78 -15.11 46.27
C GLY A 4 -14.27 -15.24 46.30
N ALA A 5 -13.65 -15.05 45.14
CA ALA A 5 -12.27 -14.60 45.09
C ALA A 5 -12.24 -13.12 45.50
N ALA A 6 -11.86 -12.86 46.75
CA ALA A 6 -11.59 -11.51 47.22
C ALA A 6 -10.51 -10.85 46.32
N PRO A 7 -10.65 -9.55 45.98
CA PRO A 7 -9.69 -8.84 45.16
C PRO A 7 -8.49 -8.43 46.01
N PHE A 8 -7.41 -9.20 45.99
CA PHE A 8 -6.11 -8.76 46.52
C PHE A 8 -5.12 -8.59 45.38
N SER A 9 -5.28 -7.49 44.64
CA SER A 9 -4.20 -6.94 43.80
C SER A 9 -3.70 -5.68 44.49
N ALA A 10 -2.53 -5.74 45.12
CA ALA A 10 -1.75 -4.53 45.23
C ALA A 10 -1.47 -4.07 43.78
N PRO A 11 -1.93 -2.89 43.35
CA PRO A 11 -1.59 -2.37 42.04
C PRO A 11 -0.06 -2.27 41.94
N LEU A 12 0.49 -2.32 40.71
CA LEU A 12 1.85 -1.81 40.52
C LEU A 12 1.93 -0.43 41.18
N PRO A 13 3.03 -0.10 41.88
CA PRO A 13 3.18 1.26 42.38
C PRO A 13 2.94 2.22 41.21
N PRO A 14 2.11 3.27 41.40
CA PRO A 14 1.80 4.19 40.32
C PRO A 14 3.12 4.67 39.73
N ALA A 15 3.26 4.52 38.41
CA ALA A 15 4.37 5.15 37.76
C ALA A 15 3.95 6.62 37.70
N ASP A 16 4.39 7.43 38.65
CA ASP A 16 4.13 8.85 38.59
C ASP A 16 5.03 9.41 37.48
N PRO A 17 4.47 9.87 36.35
CA PRO A 17 5.27 10.44 35.26
C PRO A 17 6.00 11.72 35.69
N TYR A 18 5.73 12.23 36.90
CA TYR A 18 6.32 13.43 37.49
C TYR A 18 7.18 13.16 38.74
N ALA A 19 7.46 11.92 39.11
CA ALA A 19 8.41 11.58 40.18
C ALA A 19 9.76 11.11 39.60
N PRO A 20 10.62 12.03 39.10
CA PRO A 20 11.94 11.67 38.59
C PRO A 20 12.82 11.10 39.71
N GLY A 21 13.48 9.98 39.44
CA GLY A 21 14.55 9.46 40.29
C GLY A 21 14.17 8.34 41.27
N ALA A 22 12.93 7.82 41.25
CA ALA A 22 12.58 6.67 42.07
C ALA A 22 13.34 5.41 41.62
N LEU A 23 14.23 4.91 42.48
CA LEU A 23 14.96 3.68 42.22
C LEU A 23 14.05 2.44 42.40
N PRO A 24 14.34 1.33 41.70
CA PRO A 24 13.67 0.06 41.92
C PRO A 24 13.75 -0.41 43.37
N ASP A 25 12.67 -1.01 43.86
CA ASP A 25 12.62 -1.64 45.17
C ASP A 25 12.06 -3.07 45.07
N ALA A 26 12.19 -3.85 46.14
CA ALA A 26 11.76 -5.25 46.18
C ALA A 26 10.24 -5.40 45.99
N THR A 27 9.46 -4.48 46.55
CA THR A 27 7.99 -4.45 46.41
C THR A 27 7.58 -4.23 44.96
N GLY A 28 8.20 -3.26 44.28
CA GLY A 28 7.98 -2.96 42.89
C GLY A 28 8.38 -4.12 41.97
N LEU A 29 9.53 -4.77 42.22
CA LEU A 29 9.94 -5.95 41.45
C LEU A 29 8.97 -7.12 41.63
N ARG A 30 8.55 -7.43 42.88
CA ARG A 30 7.53 -8.46 43.15
C ARG A 30 6.21 -8.14 42.46
N GLY A 31 5.78 -6.89 42.48
CA GLY A 31 4.57 -6.43 41.77
C GLY A 31 4.69 -6.61 40.26
N LEU A 32 5.84 -6.25 39.69
CA LEU A 32 6.12 -6.37 38.27
C LEU A 32 6.14 -7.82 37.81
N LEU A 33 6.81 -8.71 38.56
CA LEU A 33 6.81 -10.14 38.29
C LEU A 33 5.39 -10.71 38.31
N ARG A 34 4.52 -10.30 39.23
CA ARG A 34 3.12 -10.75 39.26
C ARG A 34 2.30 -10.31 38.05
N VAL A 35 2.51 -9.08 37.56
CA VAL A 35 1.79 -8.54 36.39
C VAL A 35 2.29 -9.16 35.09
N ALA A 36 3.61 -9.24 34.91
CA ALA A 36 4.23 -9.74 33.69
C ALA A 36 4.18 -11.28 33.59
N LEU A 37 4.33 -11.96 34.73
CA LEU A 37 4.44 -13.42 34.85
C LEU A 37 3.45 -13.87 35.95
N PRO A 38 2.16 -14.09 35.68
CA PRO A 38 1.21 -14.53 36.71
C PRO A 38 1.56 -15.94 37.25
N ASP A 39 1.03 -16.30 38.43
CA ASP A 39 1.42 -17.52 39.19
C ASP A 39 1.22 -18.86 38.48
N LYS A 40 0.56 -18.87 37.32
CA LYS A 40 0.34 -20.04 36.45
C LYS A 40 0.79 -19.80 35.00
N GLY A 41 1.62 -18.78 34.76
CA GLY A 41 2.06 -18.30 33.45
C GLY A 41 3.45 -18.78 33.01
N PRO A 42 3.98 -18.26 31.88
CA PRO A 42 5.31 -18.59 31.39
C PRO A 42 6.42 -18.16 32.36
N SER A 43 7.58 -18.83 32.32
CA SER A 43 8.72 -18.55 33.22
C SER A 43 9.48 -17.27 32.87
N LYS A 44 9.24 -16.68 31.69
CA LYS A 44 9.93 -15.48 31.20
C LYS A 44 9.01 -14.56 30.40
N ALA A 45 9.30 -13.26 30.45
CA ALA A 45 8.66 -12.23 29.63
C ALA A 45 9.75 -11.29 29.13
N ALA A 46 9.87 -11.17 27.81
CA ALA A 46 10.84 -10.30 27.16
C ALA A 46 10.13 -9.31 26.26
N GLY A 47 10.74 -8.15 26.07
CA GLY A 47 10.23 -7.11 25.21
C GLY A 47 11.19 -5.94 25.15
N TRP A 48 10.73 -4.88 24.49
CA TRP A 48 11.49 -3.65 24.36
C TRP A 48 10.52 -2.46 24.29
N TRP A 49 11.02 -1.27 24.58
CA TRP A 49 10.31 -0.02 24.32
C TRP A 49 11.31 1.12 24.18
N GLY A 50 11.26 1.85 23.07
CA GLY A 50 12.33 2.78 22.74
C GLY A 50 13.67 2.05 22.62
N PRO A 51 14.78 2.63 23.10
CA PRO A 51 16.10 2.00 23.07
C PRO A 51 16.30 0.94 24.17
N MET A 52 15.30 0.70 25.01
CA MET A 52 15.36 -0.22 26.16
C MET A 52 14.87 -1.61 25.78
N ASP A 53 15.69 -2.63 26.02
CA ASP A 53 15.33 -4.05 26.00
C ASP A 53 15.19 -4.56 27.44
N PHE A 54 14.28 -5.49 27.70
CA PHE A 54 14.09 -6.07 29.02
C PHE A 54 13.73 -7.56 28.98
N LEU A 55 14.11 -8.26 30.05
CA LEU A 55 13.79 -9.67 30.29
C LEU A 55 13.47 -9.87 31.78
N LEU A 56 12.24 -10.31 32.06
CA LEU A 56 11.79 -10.76 33.37
C LEU A 56 11.79 -12.27 33.44
N THR A 57 12.22 -12.84 34.56
CA THR A 57 12.33 -14.29 34.74
C THR A 57 11.90 -14.73 36.13
N ARG A 58 11.05 -15.76 36.22
CA ARG A 58 10.82 -16.54 37.46
C ARG A 58 11.92 -17.59 37.67
N SER A 59 12.36 -18.21 36.58
CA SER A 59 13.49 -19.12 36.53
C SER A 59 14.08 -19.11 35.12
N HIS A 60 15.37 -18.85 35.00
CA HIS A 60 16.10 -18.82 33.73
C HIS A 60 17.47 -19.45 33.93
N VAL A 61 17.91 -20.27 32.97
CA VAL A 61 19.29 -20.74 32.88
C VAL A 61 19.88 -20.11 31.63
N ASP A 62 20.99 -19.37 31.75
CA ASP A 62 21.63 -18.73 30.61
C ASP A 62 22.47 -19.71 29.77
N GLU A 63 23.12 -19.20 28.71
CA GLU A 63 23.95 -20.01 27.80
C GLU A 63 25.16 -20.66 28.51
N ASP A 64 25.56 -20.10 29.65
CA ASP A 64 26.67 -20.57 30.48
C ASP A 64 26.21 -21.57 31.57
N GLY A 65 24.91 -21.82 31.68
CA GLY A 65 24.33 -22.77 32.64
C GLY A 65 24.00 -22.17 34.01
N ASP A 66 24.05 -20.85 34.16
CA ASP A 66 23.75 -20.19 35.43
C ASP A 66 22.25 -19.99 35.64
N ALA A 67 21.74 -20.40 36.81
CA ALA A 67 20.33 -20.31 37.16
C ALA A 67 19.99 -19.01 37.90
N TYR A 68 19.06 -18.23 37.33
CA TYR A 68 18.52 -17.00 37.86
C TYR A 68 17.05 -17.16 38.22
N HIS A 69 16.63 -16.63 39.35
CA HIS A 69 15.28 -16.75 39.87
C HIS A 69 14.75 -15.37 40.29
N ASP A 70 13.50 -15.07 39.92
CA ASP A 70 12.81 -13.80 40.22
C ASP A 70 13.68 -12.56 39.97
N GLY A 71 14.09 -12.42 38.71
CA GLY A 71 15.04 -11.42 38.25
C GLY A 71 14.53 -10.57 37.08
N LEU A 72 15.19 -9.43 36.90
CA LEU A 72 14.98 -8.49 35.81
C LEU A 72 16.34 -8.09 35.21
N PHE A 73 16.47 -8.32 33.91
CA PHE A 73 17.53 -7.73 33.09
C PHE A 73 16.97 -6.57 32.28
N VAL A 74 17.67 -5.44 32.29
CA VAL A 74 17.36 -4.26 31.46
C VAL A 74 18.61 -3.84 30.72
N SER A 75 18.50 -3.62 29.42
CA SER A 75 19.58 -3.07 28.59
C SER A 75 19.12 -1.76 27.94
N LEU A 76 19.89 -0.70 28.17
CA LEU A 76 19.88 0.52 27.37
C LEU A 76 21.02 0.39 26.37
N TRP A 77 20.65 0.19 25.11
CA TRP A 77 21.58 -0.30 24.09
C TRP A 77 22.92 0.42 24.02
N LYS A 78 23.99 -0.37 24.18
CA LYS A 78 25.39 0.08 24.16
C LYS A 78 25.65 1.30 25.04
N GLN A 79 24.86 1.47 26.10
CA GLN A 79 25.03 2.52 27.10
C GLN A 79 25.14 1.88 28.49
N TRP A 80 24.12 1.12 28.90
CA TRP A 80 24.03 0.55 30.24
C TRP A 80 23.30 -0.79 30.23
N ASP A 81 23.79 -1.76 30.99
CA ASP A 81 23.01 -2.93 31.37
C ASP A 81 22.80 -2.97 32.88
N PHE A 82 21.62 -3.41 33.30
CA PHE A 82 21.23 -3.54 34.70
C PHE A 82 20.68 -4.94 34.96
N TRP A 83 21.07 -5.51 36.11
CA TRP A 83 20.54 -6.77 36.62
C TRP A 83 20.00 -6.57 38.03
N LEU A 84 18.74 -6.95 38.22
CA LEU A 84 18.00 -6.82 39.48
C LEU A 84 17.50 -8.20 39.92
N ALA A 85 17.66 -8.54 41.20
CA ALA A 85 17.18 -9.82 41.74
C ALA A 85 16.75 -9.70 43.21
N LEU A 86 15.78 -10.53 43.61
CA LEU A 86 15.38 -10.64 45.02
C LEU A 86 16.44 -11.43 45.83
N PRO A 87 16.71 -11.07 47.11
CA PRO A 87 17.78 -11.69 47.91
C PRO A 87 17.57 -13.19 48.20
N GLU A 88 16.31 -13.61 48.38
CA GLU A 88 15.93 -14.99 48.73
C GLU A 88 16.13 -16.00 47.57
N THR A 89 16.44 -15.51 46.37
CA THR A 89 16.51 -16.30 45.13
C THR A 89 17.89 -16.29 44.48
N ALA A 90 18.92 -15.81 45.19
CA ALA A 90 20.31 -15.92 44.77
C ALA A 90 20.75 -17.40 44.73
N PRO A 91 21.52 -17.84 43.71
CA PRO A 91 21.83 -19.26 43.53
C PRO A 91 22.57 -19.84 44.76
N PRO A 92 22.21 -21.07 45.20
CA PRO A 92 22.97 -21.77 46.23
C PRO A 92 24.40 -22.06 45.73
N ALA A 93 25.36 -22.06 46.65
CA ALA A 93 26.80 -22.09 46.40
C ALA A 93 27.26 -22.90 45.17
N ALA A 94 27.96 -22.18 44.30
CA ALA A 94 28.58 -22.57 43.04
C ALA A 94 29.45 -23.85 43.07
N THR A 95 29.35 -24.67 42.02
CA THR A 95 30.10 -25.92 41.81
C THR A 95 31.20 -25.84 40.72
N HIS A 96 31.30 -24.74 39.94
CA HIS A 96 32.26 -24.62 38.81
C HIS A 96 33.39 -23.58 39.02
N TRP A 97 34.53 -23.74 38.33
CA TRP A 97 35.73 -22.91 38.54
C TRP A 97 35.60 -21.46 38.04
N ALA A 98 34.78 -21.19 37.01
CA ALA A 98 34.41 -19.84 36.60
C ALA A 98 33.55 -19.15 37.67
N GLN A 99 32.70 -19.90 38.38
CA GLN A 99 31.98 -19.42 39.54
C GLN A 99 32.91 -19.18 40.76
N ARG A 100 34.10 -19.80 40.85
CA ARG A 100 35.13 -19.38 41.83
C ARG A 100 35.78 -18.04 41.47
N ALA A 101 35.78 -17.63 40.20
CA ALA A 101 36.23 -16.29 39.81
C ALA A 101 35.15 -15.23 40.12
N TRP A 102 33.87 -15.55 39.88
CA TRP A 102 32.73 -14.72 40.27
C TRP A 102 32.48 -14.68 41.79
N ALA A 103 32.71 -15.79 42.50
CA ALA A 103 32.67 -15.86 43.97
C ALA A 103 33.93 -15.27 44.63
N ARG A 104 35.05 -15.13 43.93
CA ARG A 104 36.22 -14.34 44.41
C ARG A 104 36.03 -12.84 44.22
N LEU A 105 35.17 -12.43 43.28
CA LEU A 105 34.70 -11.04 43.15
C LEU A 105 33.62 -10.70 44.19
N ARG A 106 32.98 -11.70 44.81
CA ARG A 106 32.22 -11.59 46.07
C ARG A 106 33.10 -11.99 47.25
N ALA A 107 34.01 -11.13 47.71
CA ALA A 107 34.52 -11.29 49.07
C ALA A 107 33.31 -11.37 50.03
N PRO A 108 33.34 -12.19 51.10
CA PRO A 108 32.24 -12.29 52.04
C PRO A 108 32.18 -10.99 52.85
N HIS A 109 31.53 -9.97 52.29
CA HIS A 109 31.15 -8.78 53.03
C HIS A 109 29.75 -8.99 53.61
N PRO A 110 29.50 -8.41 54.80
CA PRO A 110 28.37 -8.77 55.63
C PRO A 110 27.08 -8.57 54.84
N THR A 111 26.13 -9.48 55.06
CA THR A 111 24.72 -9.24 54.79
C THR A 111 24.36 -7.80 55.14
N PRO A 112 23.83 -6.99 54.20
CA PRO A 112 23.42 -5.63 54.50
C PRO A 112 22.34 -5.70 55.59
N SER A 113 22.74 -5.32 56.80
CA SER A 113 21.83 -5.07 57.90
C SER A 113 21.25 -3.67 57.71
N GLY A 114 20.25 -3.56 56.83
CA GLY A 114 19.50 -2.34 56.60
C GLY A 114 18.73 -2.38 55.29
N GLU A 115 17.40 -2.17 55.37
CA GLU A 115 16.37 -1.73 54.38
C GLU A 115 16.46 -2.05 52.86
N HIS A 116 17.51 -2.68 52.33
CA HIS A 116 17.69 -2.93 50.91
C HIS A 116 17.45 -4.41 50.56
N ASP A 117 16.17 -4.73 50.35
CA ASP A 117 15.65 -6.06 50.03
C ASP A 117 15.78 -6.39 48.52
N LEU A 118 16.75 -5.80 47.81
CA LEU A 118 16.93 -5.93 46.36
C LEU A 118 18.42 -5.85 45.95
N LEU A 119 18.90 -6.83 45.18
CA LEU A 119 20.24 -6.84 44.60
C LEU A 119 20.24 -6.12 43.25
N VAL A 120 21.09 -5.10 43.09
CA VAL A 120 21.20 -4.32 41.84
C VAL A 120 22.65 -4.24 41.37
N HIS A 121 22.90 -4.74 40.17
CA HIS A 121 24.19 -4.66 39.47
C HIS A 121 24.04 -3.90 38.16
N TRP A 122 25.11 -3.24 37.75
CA TRP A 122 25.16 -2.50 36.49
C TRP A 122 26.51 -2.64 35.78
N ARG A 123 26.53 -2.40 34.48
CA ARG A 123 27.75 -2.19 33.69
C ARG A 123 27.51 -1.14 32.61
N SER A 124 28.54 -0.38 32.26
CA SER A 124 28.53 0.56 31.13
C SER A 124 29.19 -0.04 29.90
N TYR A 125 29.11 0.65 28.76
CA TYR A 125 29.82 0.29 27.54
C TYR A 125 30.99 1.24 27.25
N GLY A 126 32.10 0.68 26.78
CA GLY A 126 33.28 1.44 26.38
C GLY A 126 33.12 2.10 25.00
N ALA A 127 34.10 2.94 24.64
CA ALA A 127 34.15 3.60 23.33
C ALA A 127 34.28 2.63 22.14
N ASP A 128 34.69 1.39 22.40
CA ASP A 128 34.75 0.28 21.44
C ASP A 128 33.43 -0.51 21.34
N GLY A 129 32.39 -0.10 22.09
CA GLY A 129 31.09 -0.74 22.09
C GLY A 129 31.05 -2.06 22.88
N ARG A 130 32.09 -2.36 23.66
CA ARG A 130 32.15 -3.55 24.52
C ARG A 130 31.66 -3.26 25.94
N PRO A 131 30.95 -4.21 26.58
CA PRO A 131 30.51 -4.05 27.95
C PRO A 131 31.69 -4.09 28.92
N THR A 132 31.63 -3.24 29.95
CA THR A 132 32.55 -3.24 31.10
C THR A 132 32.18 -4.32 32.12
N HIS A 133 32.97 -4.45 33.19
CA HIS A 133 32.68 -5.38 34.28
C HIS A 133 31.45 -4.94 35.09
N TRP A 134 30.65 -5.91 35.52
CA TRP A 134 29.52 -5.69 36.43
C TRP A 134 29.99 -5.13 37.78
N ARG A 135 29.25 -4.16 38.32
CA ARG A 135 29.50 -3.51 39.61
C ARG A 135 28.20 -3.41 40.43
N PRO A 136 28.24 -3.49 41.77
CA PRO A 136 27.06 -3.22 42.58
C PRO A 136 26.67 -1.74 42.49
N LEU A 137 25.37 -1.44 42.55
CA LEU A 137 24.90 -0.05 42.60
C LEU A 137 24.94 0.54 44.01
N HIS A 138 25.02 -0.31 45.04
CA HIS A 138 25.02 0.07 46.45
C HIS A 138 26.25 -0.54 47.14
N GLU A 139 27.45 -0.01 46.88
CA GLU A 139 28.63 -0.30 47.71
C GLU A 139 28.76 0.74 48.82
N ASP A 140 29.01 0.28 50.05
CA ASP A 140 29.36 1.14 51.18
C ASP A 140 30.70 1.84 50.92
N GLY A 141 30.68 3.17 50.84
CA GLY A 141 31.88 4.01 50.77
C GLY A 141 32.27 4.55 49.40
N GLY A 142 31.55 4.20 48.32
CA GLY A 142 31.74 4.79 46.99
C GLY A 142 30.43 5.41 46.47
N ALA A 143 30.45 6.69 46.09
CA ALA A 143 29.30 7.30 45.43
C ALA A 143 29.06 6.59 44.08
N ALA A 144 28.00 5.78 43.99
CA ALA A 144 27.59 5.14 42.75
C ALA A 144 27.45 6.19 41.62
N ASP A 145 27.83 5.80 40.40
CA ASP A 145 27.81 6.69 39.23
C ASP A 145 26.41 7.35 39.11
N PRO A 146 26.32 8.68 39.27
CA PRO A 146 25.03 9.39 39.20
C PRO A 146 24.31 9.17 37.87
N ALA A 147 25.05 9.01 36.77
CA ALA A 147 24.47 8.77 35.44
C ALA A 147 23.84 7.36 35.35
N ALA A 148 24.50 6.33 35.90
CA ALA A 148 23.96 4.98 35.97
C ALA A 148 22.69 4.91 36.82
N ARG A 149 22.67 5.61 37.96
CA ARG A 149 21.48 5.71 38.84
C ARG A 149 20.31 6.38 38.14
N GLN A 150 20.56 7.49 37.45
CA GLN A 150 19.54 8.21 36.70
C GLN A 150 18.98 7.34 35.57
N ALA A 151 19.86 6.71 34.78
CA ALA A 151 19.47 5.82 33.68
C ALA A 151 18.64 4.63 34.18
N LEU A 152 18.98 4.04 35.33
CA LEU A 152 18.19 2.97 35.94
C LEU A 152 16.81 3.46 36.38
N ALA A 153 16.72 4.62 37.04
CA ALA A 153 15.43 5.17 37.48
C ALA A 153 14.50 5.45 36.29
N GLU A 154 15.04 6.00 35.19
CA GLU A 154 14.30 6.24 33.95
C GLU A 154 13.85 4.94 33.27
N ALA A 155 14.73 3.95 33.18
CA ALA A 155 14.40 2.65 32.60
C ALA A 155 13.34 1.91 33.44
N TRP A 156 13.45 1.97 34.76
CA TRP A 156 12.48 1.42 35.69
C TRP A 156 11.10 2.04 35.53
N ALA A 157 11.02 3.38 35.51
CA ALA A 157 9.77 4.09 35.25
C ALA A 157 9.17 3.68 33.90
N GLN A 158 9.96 3.60 32.83
CA GLN A 158 9.46 3.18 31.52
C GLN A 158 8.92 1.74 31.51
N LEU A 159 9.60 0.83 32.20
CA LEU A 159 9.18 -0.56 32.34
C LEU A 159 7.86 -0.68 33.11
N LEU A 160 7.70 0.05 34.21
CA LEU A 160 6.44 0.10 34.96
C LEU A 160 5.30 0.63 34.08
N HIS A 161 5.50 1.72 33.34
CA HIS A 161 4.50 2.25 32.42
C HIS A 161 4.12 1.24 31.32
N TYR A 162 5.09 0.50 30.78
CA TYR A 162 4.85 -0.52 29.76
C TYR A 162 3.89 -1.61 30.28
N TRP A 163 4.17 -2.16 31.46
CA TRP A 163 3.37 -3.24 32.04
C TRP A 163 2.05 -2.76 32.67
N GLN A 164 1.99 -1.52 33.17
CA GLN A 164 0.73 -0.89 33.58
C GLN A 164 -0.23 -0.75 32.41
N ALA A 165 0.25 -0.34 31.22
CA ALA A 165 -0.58 -0.27 30.02
C ALA A 165 -1.12 -1.66 29.63
N ALA A 166 -0.29 -2.71 29.72
CA ALA A 166 -0.71 -4.09 29.48
C ALA A 166 -1.79 -4.57 30.46
N GLU A 167 -1.64 -4.24 31.75
CA GLU A 167 -2.61 -4.55 32.79
C GLU A 167 -3.95 -3.82 32.57
N GLN A 168 -3.88 -2.51 32.29
CA GLN A 168 -5.06 -1.69 32.03
C GLN A 168 -5.84 -2.17 30.80
N GLU A 169 -5.12 -2.47 29.71
CA GLU A 169 -5.70 -3.04 28.50
C GLU A 169 -6.45 -4.35 28.81
N ARG A 170 -5.84 -5.25 29.60
CA ARG A 170 -6.45 -6.52 29.99
C ARG A 170 -7.70 -6.32 30.85
N ARG A 171 -7.63 -5.43 31.86
CA ARG A 171 -8.76 -5.12 32.75
C ARG A 171 -9.93 -4.46 32.02
N SER A 172 -9.63 -3.71 30.96
CA SER A 172 -10.62 -2.97 30.18
C SER A 172 -11.21 -3.78 29.01
N GLY A 173 -10.86 -5.07 28.88
CA GLY A 173 -11.40 -5.93 27.82
C GLY A 173 -10.74 -5.76 26.45
N TRP A 174 -9.47 -5.35 26.40
CA TRP A 174 -8.66 -5.22 25.18
C TRP A 174 -9.15 -4.18 24.14
N PRO A 175 -9.43 -2.93 24.53
CA PRO A 175 -9.93 -1.89 23.62
C PRO A 175 -8.93 -1.52 22.52
N THR A 176 -7.63 -1.39 22.83
CA THR A 176 -6.59 -1.09 21.83
C THR A 176 -6.46 -2.22 20.82
N ARG A 177 -6.49 -3.48 21.28
CA ARG A 177 -6.48 -4.64 20.39
C ARG A 177 -7.71 -4.68 19.49
N THR A 178 -8.88 -4.37 20.03
CA THR A 178 -10.13 -4.29 19.25
C THR A 178 -10.03 -3.24 18.16
N ARG A 179 -9.49 -2.06 18.48
CA ARG A 179 -9.23 -1.00 17.50
C ARG A 179 -8.23 -1.44 16.44
N LEU A 180 -7.13 -2.10 16.85
CA LEU A 180 -6.12 -2.65 15.94
C LEU A 180 -6.78 -3.59 14.92
N HIS A 181 -7.65 -4.50 15.37
CA HIS A 181 -8.32 -5.49 14.51
C HIS A 181 -9.35 -4.85 13.57
N ALA A 182 -10.01 -3.77 14.00
CA ALA A 182 -10.95 -3.03 13.16
C ALA A 182 -10.25 -2.19 12.08
N THR A 183 -9.03 -1.68 12.36
CA THR A 183 -8.27 -0.83 11.43
C THR A 183 -7.40 -1.63 10.46
N LEU A 184 -6.75 -2.69 10.95
CA LEU A 184 -5.77 -3.47 10.19
C LEU A 184 -6.38 -4.75 9.64
N GLY A 185 -6.54 -4.80 8.31
CA GLY A 185 -6.98 -5.98 7.59
C GLY A 185 -6.13 -6.30 6.36
N PRO A 186 -6.23 -7.53 5.82
CA PRO A 186 -5.53 -7.93 4.60
C PRO A 186 -5.81 -7.02 3.42
N ALA A 187 -7.06 -6.58 3.25
CA ALA A 187 -7.48 -5.71 2.14
C ALA A 187 -6.74 -4.36 2.16
N GLN A 188 -6.59 -3.75 3.33
CA GLN A 188 -5.87 -2.48 3.47
C GLN A 188 -4.38 -2.63 3.17
N VAL A 189 -3.75 -3.71 3.63
CA VAL A 189 -2.32 -3.98 3.34
C VAL A 189 -2.12 -4.24 1.85
N LEU A 190 -3.00 -5.01 1.22
CA LEU A 190 -2.96 -5.28 -0.23
C LEU A 190 -3.18 -4.01 -1.06
N GLU A 191 -4.14 -3.17 -0.69
CA GLU A 191 -4.40 -1.88 -1.34
C GLU A 191 -3.15 -0.99 -1.31
N LEU A 192 -2.55 -0.81 -0.13
CA LEU A 192 -1.35 0.02 0.02
C LEU A 192 -0.13 -0.57 -0.70
N ALA A 193 0.03 -1.89 -0.65
CA ALA A 193 1.10 -2.57 -1.36
C ALA A 193 0.98 -2.43 -2.88
N ALA A 194 -0.23 -2.37 -3.42
CA ALA A 194 -0.49 -2.25 -4.84
C ALA A 194 -0.35 -0.81 -5.38
N LEU A 195 -0.05 0.18 -4.53
CA LEU A 195 0.04 1.58 -4.99
C LEU A 195 1.12 1.75 -6.08
N PRO A 196 0.81 2.46 -7.18
CA PRO A 196 1.76 2.71 -8.27
C PRO A 196 3.11 3.27 -7.82
N LEU A 197 3.12 4.10 -6.77
CA LEU A 197 4.35 4.66 -6.20
C LEU A 197 5.40 3.58 -5.86
N PHE A 198 5.00 2.41 -5.37
CA PHE A 198 5.91 1.31 -5.05
C PHE A 198 6.26 0.46 -6.27
N THR A 199 5.30 0.24 -7.17
CA THR A 199 5.51 -0.65 -8.33
C THR A 199 6.23 0.00 -9.50
N GLU A 200 6.41 1.33 -9.48
CA GLU A 200 7.01 2.09 -10.58
C GLU A 200 8.37 2.68 -10.27
N HIS A 201 8.58 3.16 -9.04
CA HIS A 201 9.79 3.91 -8.70
C HIS A 201 10.79 3.06 -7.92
N TYR A 202 10.36 1.99 -7.25
CA TYR A 202 11.19 1.20 -6.34
C TYR A 202 11.06 -0.30 -6.66
N ASN A 203 11.53 -0.69 -7.85
CA ASN A 203 11.26 -2.01 -8.45
C ASN A 203 12.31 -3.11 -8.19
N ASP A 204 13.17 -2.98 -7.18
CA ASP A 204 13.95 -4.14 -6.71
C ASP A 204 13.04 -5.09 -5.92
N TRP A 205 12.25 -5.87 -6.67
CA TRP A 205 11.35 -6.90 -6.19
C TRP A 205 12.02 -7.94 -5.26
N SER A 206 13.35 -7.99 -5.22
CA SER A 206 14.13 -8.99 -4.49
C SER A 206 14.62 -8.50 -3.11
N ASP A 207 14.66 -7.18 -2.90
CA ASP A 207 15.09 -6.55 -1.65
C ASP A 207 13.97 -5.68 -1.05
N PRO A 208 13.19 -6.20 -0.08
CA PRO A 208 12.14 -5.44 0.57
C PRO A 208 12.68 -4.22 1.35
N GLU A 209 13.99 -4.11 1.59
CA GLU A 209 14.61 -2.93 2.20
C GLU A 209 14.89 -1.82 1.17
N ARG A 210 14.80 -2.12 -0.13
CA ARG A 210 14.96 -1.17 -1.24
C ARG A 210 13.65 -0.78 -1.91
N SER A 211 12.57 -1.54 -1.69
CA SER A 211 11.21 -1.21 -2.14
C SER A 211 10.46 -0.37 -1.10
N GLY A 212 10.92 0.85 -0.84
CA GLY A 212 10.30 1.73 0.15
C GLY A 212 10.63 3.20 -0.02
N LEU A 213 9.97 4.05 0.76
CA LEU A 213 10.22 5.48 0.83
C LEU A 213 10.05 6.01 2.25
N TRP A 214 10.76 7.11 2.54
CA TRP A 214 10.56 7.86 3.77
C TRP A 214 9.33 8.77 3.66
N LEU A 215 8.44 8.65 4.64
CA LEU A 215 7.25 9.50 4.81
C LEU A 215 7.36 10.20 6.16
N GLY A 216 8.08 11.33 6.16
CA GLY A 216 8.47 12.01 7.39
C GLY A 216 9.53 11.20 8.14
N ASP A 217 9.24 10.84 9.39
CA ASP A 217 10.10 10.04 10.28
C ASP A 217 9.90 8.51 10.14
N THR A 218 8.98 8.09 9.27
CA THR A 218 8.63 6.68 9.08
C THR A 218 9.07 6.23 7.70
N TRP A 219 9.94 5.22 7.65
CA TRP A 219 10.23 4.50 6.42
C TRP A 219 9.10 3.49 6.17
N VAL A 220 8.56 3.48 4.96
CA VAL A 220 7.49 2.56 4.57
C VAL A 220 7.96 1.73 3.39
N GLY A 221 8.09 0.43 3.63
CA GLY A 221 8.49 -0.55 2.62
C GLY A 221 7.39 -1.55 2.31
N VAL A 222 7.38 -2.03 1.07
CA VAL A 222 6.39 -3.01 0.59
C VAL A 222 7.11 -4.21 -0.01
N ARG A 223 6.64 -5.40 0.34
CA ARG A 223 6.96 -6.63 -0.37
C ARG A 223 5.78 -7.01 -1.26
N GLN A 224 6.01 -7.11 -2.56
CA GLN A 224 5.00 -7.60 -3.51
C GLN A 224 4.81 -9.13 -3.38
N PRO A 225 3.60 -9.65 -3.65
CA PRO A 225 3.40 -11.09 -3.71
C PRO A 225 4.18 -11.69 -4.88
N GLY A 226 4.82 -12.84 -4.67
CA GLY A 226 5.67 -13.44 -5.71
C GLY A 226 6.25 -14.79 -5.33
N PHE A 227 7.04 -15.37 -6.22
CA PHE A 227 7.74 -16.64 -5.99
C PHE A 227 9.24 -16.37 -5.84
N ARG A 228 9.82 -16.70 -4.67
CA ARG A 228 11.25 -16.50 -4.39
C ARG A 228 11.81 -17.70 -3.62
N GLY A 229 12.91 -18.24 -4.11
CA GLY A 229 13.60 -19.38 -3.47
C GLY A 229 12.72 -20.62 -3.33
N GLY A 230 11.88 -20.92 -4.32
CA GLY A 230 10.99 -22.08 -4.29
C GLY A 230 9.73 -21.91 -3.44
N ARG A 231 9.52 -20.75 -2.81
CA ARG A 231 8.35 -20.47 -1.96
C ARG A 231 7.55 -19.28 -2.47
N ARG A 232 6.24 -19.36 -2.34
CA ARG A 232 5.32 -18.24 -2.58
C ARG A 232 5.35 -17.33 -1.35
N HIS A 233 5.66 -16.06 -1.58
CA HIS A 233 5.62 -15.00 -0.57
C HIS A 233 4.36 -14.17 -0.81
N ALA A 234 3.63 -13.89 0.26
CA ALA A 234 2.51 -12.96 0.24
C ALA A 234 2.99 -11.51 0.36
N ALA A 235 2.06 -10.58 0.07
CA ALA A 235 2.30 -9.16 0.24
C ALA A 235 2.60 -8.83 1.71
N ALA A 236 3.46 -7.84 1.94
CA ALA A 236 3.68 -7.31 3.28
C ALA A 236 3.98 -5.82 3.27
N LEU A 237 3.68 -5.16 4.38
CA LEU A 237 4.00 -3.77 4.64
C LEU A 237 4.96 -3.70 5.84
N LYS A 238 6.08 -2.99 5.70
CA LYS A 238 7.05 -2.74 6.78
C LYS A 238 7.05 -1.25 7.11
N LEU A 239 6.93 -0.93 8.40
CA LEU A 239 6.99 0.42 8.95
C LEU A 239 8.23 0.52 9.82
N GLY A 240 9.25 1.22 9.36
CA GLY A 240 10.51 1.44 10.06
C GLY A 240 10.62 2.87 10.62
N TRP A 241 11.31 3.05 11.74
CA TRP A 241 11.60 4.38 12.29
C TRP A 241 12.88 4.34 13.12
N ARG A 242 13.51 5.50 13.31
CA ARG A 242 14.70 5.61 14.14
C ARG A 242 14.35 5.37 15.61
N ASN A 243 15.04 4.44 16.24
CA ASN A 243 14.83 3.97 17.61
C ASN A 243 16.11 4.10 18.44
N GLY A 244 16.55 5.34 18.66
CA GLY A 244 17.79 5.66 19.34
C GLY A 244 18.91 6.06 18.38
N THR A 245 20.14 5.91 18.84
CA THR A 245 21.36 6.23 18.09
C THR A 245 22.23 4.99 17.97
N GLU A 246 22.95 4.92 16.86
CA GLU A 246 23.96 3.91 16.60
C GLU A 246 25.03 3.97 17.70
N GLY A 247 25.35 2.82 18.28
CA GLY A 247 26.44 2.65 19.23
C GLY A 247 27.76 2.35 18.51
N PRO A 248 28.91 2.44 19.21
CA PRO A 248 30.20 2.12 18.60
C PRO A 248 30.23 0.71 18.03
N GLY A 249 30.65 0.58 16.77
CA GLY A 249 30.72 -0.70 16.04
C GLY A 249 29.39 -1.23 15.51
N ASP A 250 28.28 -0.49 15.63
CA ASP A 250 27.03 -0.85 14.96
C ASP A 250 27.15 -0.66 13.43
N PRO A 251 26.47 -1.52 12.64
CA PRO A 251 26.24 -1.24 11.23
C PRO A 251 25.51 0.10 11.05
N ALA A 252 25.68 0.72 9.87
CA ALA A 252 24.87 1.87 9.49
C ALA A 252 23.37 1.50 9.56
N ASP A 253 22.56 2.44 10.03
CA ASP A 253 21.10 2.33 10.19
C ASP A 253 20.60 1.26 11.17
N ASP A 254 21.47 0.64 11.99
CA ASP A 254 21.03 -0.43 12.89
C ASP A 254 20.07 0.04 13.99
N ALA A 255 20.13 1.33 14.36
CA ALA A 255 19.23 1.95 15.32
C ALA A 255 17.84 2.25 14.74
N HIS A 256 17.31 1.37 13.88
CA HIS A 256 15.95 1.45 13.34
C HIS A 256 15.11 0.26 13.82
N ALA A 257 14.02 0.59 14.51
CA ALA A 257 13.00 -0.38 14.82
C ALA A 257 12.05 -0.56 13.64
N ALA A 258 11.35 -1.69 13.59
CA ALA A 258 10.37 -1.95 12.57
C ALA A 258 9.15 -2.73 13.08
N TYR A 259 8.00 -2.43 12.48
CA TYR A 259 6.85 -3.31 12.43
C TYR A 259 6.71 -3.91 11.03
N GLN A 260 6.34 -5.17 10.93
CA GLN A 260 6.01 -5.80 9.65
C GLN A 260 4.65 -6.48 9.74
N LEU A 261 3.83 -6.26 8.71
CA LEU A 261 2.48 -6.75 8.55
C LEU A 261 2.46 -7.67 7.33
N ASP A 262 2.45 -8.99 7.56
CA ASP A 262 2.41 -9.98 6.49
C ASP A 262 0.98 -10.47 6.26
N VAL A 263 0.55 -10.50 5.00
CA VAL A 263 -0.77 -11.04 4.62
C VAL A 263 -0.73 -12.56 4.61
N LEU A 264 -1.67 -13.20 5.31
CA LEU A 264 -1.87 -14.66 5.26
C LEU A 264 -2.95 -15.03 4.24
N GLY A 265 -2.91 -16.28 3.78
CA GLY A 265 -4.01 -16.88 3.02
C GLY A 265 -5.29 -17.01 3.86
N GLU A 266 -6.44 -17.08 3.18
CA GLU A 266 -7.75 -17.22 3.83
C GLU A 266 -7.81 -18.48 4.71
N GLY A 267 -8.39 -18.35 5.91
CA GLY A 267 -8.63 -19.47 6.84
C GLY A 267 -7.61 -19.64 7.97
N ALA A 268 -6.53 -18.84 8.02
CA ALA A 268 -5.61 -18.84 9.16
C ALA A 268 -6.15 -18.00 10.34
N GLY A 269 -6.45 -18.65 11.47
CA GLY A 269 -6.80 -17.97 12.72
C GLY A 269 -5.58 -17.31 13.38
N PRO A 270 -5.78 -16.30 14.24
CA PRO A 270 -4.67 -15.64 14.93
C PRO A 270 -3.96 -16.62 15.86
N ALA A 271 -2.62 -16.62 15.84
CA ALA A 271 -1.83 -17.47 16.73
C ALA A 271 -2.14 -17.13 18.20
N PRO A 272 -2.34 -18.13 19.08
CA PRO A 272 -2.59 -17.90 20.50
C PRO A 272 -1.51 -17.02 21.14
N GLY A 273 -1.91 -16.12 22.03
CA GLY A 273 -0.98 -15.23 22.74
C GLY A 273 -0.44 -14.05 21.94
N THR A 274 -0.84 -13.88 20.67
CA THR A 274 -0.40 -12.77 19.81
C THR A 274 -1.46 -11.68 19.65
N ALA A 275 -1.04 -10.51 19.16
CA ALA A 275 -1.92 -9.39 18.81
C ALA A 275 -2.51 -9.49 17.39
N HIS A 276 -2.27 -10.58 16.66
CA HIS A 276 -2.57 -10.69 15.23
C HIS A 276 -4.06 -10.49 14.91
N PRO A 277 -4.40 -9.59 13.97
CA PRO A 277 -5.71 -9.56 13.33
C PRO A 277 -5.95 -10.80 12.46
N PRO A 278 -7.21 -11.18 12.19
CA PRO A 278 -7.52 -12.23 11.22
C PRO A 278 -6.85 -11.99 9.86
N GLY A 279 -6.15 -13.00 9.34
CA GLY A 279 -5.47 -12.92 8.03
C GLY A 279 -4.17 -12.11 8.00
N LEU A 280 -3.65 -11.64 9.14
CA LEU A 280 -2.38 -10.91 9.22
C LEU A 280 -1.43 -11.54 10.26
N VAL A 281 -0.12 -11.49 9.99
CA VAL A 281 0.93 -11.68 11.01
C VAL A 281 1.59 -10.34 11.29
N LEU A 282 1.62 -9.97 12.57
CA LEU A 282 2.31 -8.76 13.02
C LEU A 282 3.63 -9.17 13.68
N SER A 283 4.74 -8.67 13.16
CA SER A 283 6.05 -8.85 13.76
C SER A 283 6.74 -7.53 14.02
N TYR A 284 7.69 -7.52 14.94
CA TYR A 284 8.42 -6.33 15.35
C TYR A 284 9.87 -6.64 15.72
N SER A 285 10.74 -5.66 15.52
CA SER A 285 12.14 -5.69 15.97
C SER A 285 12.54 -4.32 16.51
N ALA A 286 13.38 -4.30 17.55
CA ALA A 286 13.91 -3.07 18.14
C ALA A 286 14.96 -2.39 17.24
N ARG A 287 15.59 -3.18 16.35
CA ARG A 287 16.76 -2.86 15.53
C ARG A 287 16.66 -3.54 14.17
N GLN A 288 17.53 -3.15 13.24
CA GLN A 288 17.62 -3.75 11.92
C GLN A 288 18.30 -5.12 11.96
N SER A 289 19.36 -5.25 12.77
CA SER A 289 20.08 -6.50 13.01
C SER A 289 19.31 -7.49 13.90
N ALA A 290 18.37 -6.99 14.71
CA ALA A 290 17.60 -7.83 15.62
C ALA A 290 16.60 -8.72 14.86
N PRO A 291 16.43 -9.99 15.29
CA PRO A 291 15.44 -10.86 14.70
C PRO A 291 14.03 -10.29 14.91
N ARG A 292 13.21 -10.34 13.86
CA ARG A 292 11.78 -10.02 13.97
C ARG A 292 11.07 -11.14 14.71
N VAL A 293 10.31 -10.79 15.73
CA VAL A 293 9.51 -11.74 16.51
C VAL A 293 8.01 -11.37 16.43
N PRO A 294 7.08 -12.30 16.67
CA PRO A 294 5.65 -12.00 16.66
C PRO A 294 5.27 -10.97 17.74
N LEU A 295 4.37 -10.04 17.40
CA LEU A 295 3.87 -9.03 18.35
C LEU A 295 2.98 -9.70 19.42
N PRO A 296 3.37 -9.68 20.72
CA PRO A 296 2.61 -10.30 21.78
C PRO A 296 1.29 -9.60 22.07
N GLY A 297 0.27 -10.36 22.49
CA GLY A 297 -1.07 -9.82 22.79
C GLY A 297 -1.13 -8.86 23.98
N HIS A 298 -0.11 -8.86 24.85
CA HIS A 298 -0.01 -7.96 26.01
C HIS A 298 0.77 -6.68 25.69
N ALA A 299 1.37 -6.54 24.52
CA ALA A 299 2.21 -5.40 24.13
C ALA A 299 1.38 -4.17 23.75
N ALA A 300 0.56 -3.65 24.68
CA ALA A 300 -0.43 -2.60 24.46
C ALA A 300 0.17 -1.33 23.84
N ARG A 301 1.32 -0.87 24.34
CA ARG A 301 2.00 0.32 23.79
C ARG A 301 2.48 0.13 22.35
N HIS A 302 2.93 -1.08 21.98
CA HIS A 302 3.28 -1.37 20.58
C HIS A 302 2.05 -1.42 19.69
N MET A 303 0.93 -1.99 20.15
CA MET A 303 -0.32 -1.99 19.38
C MET A 303 -0.77 -0.55 19.10
N GLU A 304 -0.74 0.33 20.10
CA GLU A 304 -1.10 1.74 19.94
C GLU A 304 -0.13 2.48 18.99
N HIS A 305 1.17 2.29 19.17
CA HIS A 305 2.19 2.90 18.31
C HIS A 305 2.11 2.40 16.86
N LEU A 306 1.84 1.12 16.65
CA LEU A 306 1.60 0.52 15.33
C LEU A 306 0.34 1.13 14.68
N LEU A 307 -0.78 1.22 15.41
CA LEU A 307 -2.00 1.87 14.94
C LEU A 307 -1.73 3.30 14.46
N GLN A 308 -1.04 4.10 15.29
CA GLN A 308 -0.71 5.48 14.96
C GLN A 308 0.13 5.58 13.68
N ARG A 309 1.23 4.81 13.60
CA ARG A 309 2.13 4.82 12.44
C ARG A 309 1.44 4.31 11.18
N PHE A 310 0.61 3.27 11.29
CA PHE A 310 -0.12 2.73 10.14
C PHE A 310 -1.10 3.75 9.57
N CYS A 311 -1.94 4.39 10.41
CA CYS A 311 -2.89 5.39 9.94
C CYS A 311 -2.17 6.58 9.27
N GLN A 312 -1.09 7.08 9.88
CA GLN A 312 -0.29 8.15 9.29
C GLN A 312 0.36 7.73 7.96
N ALA A 313 0.91 6.52 7.89
CA ALA A 313 1.49 5.99 6.66
C ALA A 313 0.44 5.84 5.57
N GLN A 314 -0.75 5.32 5.89
CA GLN A 314 -1.86 5.17 4.95
C GLN A 314 -2.29 6.51 4.34
N GLU A 315 -2.50 7.53 5.18
CA GLU A 315 -2.86 8.88 4.73
C GLU A 315 -1.76 9.50 3.85
N ARG A 316 -0.50 9.43 4.30
CA ARG A 316 0.65 9.99 3.58
C ARG A 316 0.90 9.28 2.25
N LEU A 317 0.74 7.96 2.19
CA LEU A 317 0.87 7.18 0.95
C LEU A 317 -0.21 7.57 -0.06
N ARG A 318 -1.48 7.64 0.37
CA ARG A 318 -2.58 8.07 -0.50
C ARG A 318 -2.38 9.50 -0.99
N ALA A 319 -1.92 10.40 -0.13
CA ALA A 319 -1.58 11.77 -0.53
C ALA A 319 -0.39 11.82 -1.52
N ALA A 320 0.63 10.99 -1.33
CA ALA A 320 1.76 10.89 -2.25
C ALA A 320 1.32 10.36 -3.62
N GLN A 321 0.48 9.32 -3.65
CA GLN A 321 -0.10 8.79 -4.88
C GLN A 321 -0.95 9.85 -5.59
N ALA A 322 -1.81 10.56 -4.86
CA ALA A 322 -2.64 11.62 -5.43
C ALA A 322 -1.81 12.75 -6.07
N ARG A 323 -0.67 13.11 -5.47
CA ARG A 323 0.28 14.07 -6.06
C ARG A 323 0.90 13.55 -7.35
N LEU A 324 1.32 12.29 -7.39
CA LEU A 324 1.86 11.67 -8.62
C LEU A 324 0.81 11.65 -9.73
N ASP A 325 -0.43 11.30 -9.40
CA ASP A 325 -1.51 11.31 -10.38
C ASP A 325 -1.82 12.74 -10.87
N GLN A 326 -1.79 13.73 -9.98
CA GLN A 326 -1.98 15.15 -10.35
C GLN A 326 -0.85 15.65 -11.25
N GLN A 327 0.41 15.25 -10.99
CA GLN A 327 1.53 15.59 -11.85
C GLN A 327 1.37 14.99 -13.25
N ARG A 328 0.91 13.73 -13.35
CA ARG A 328 0.61 13.11 -14.64
C ARG A 328 -0.51 13.81 -15.39
N GLU A 329 -1.57 14.16 -14.68
CA GLU A 329 -2.67 14.95 -15.26
C GLU A 329 -2.17 16.31 -15.76
N GLN A 330 -1.35 16.99 -14.97
CA GLN A 330 -0.74 18.25 -15.37
C GLN A 330 0.14 18.07 -16.61
N GLN A 331 0.95 17.01 -16.70
CA GLN A 331 1.72 16.69 -17.90
C GLN A 331 0.83 16.50 -19.13
N LEU A 332 -0.29 15.79 -19.01
CA LEU A 332 -1.26 15.62 -20.11
C LEU A 332 -1.93 16.95 -20.51
N ALA A 333 -2.23 17.81 -19.53
CA ALA A 333 -2.84 19.12 -19.72
C ALA A 333 -1.86 20.16 -20.30
N ASP A 334 -0.59 20.12 -19.90
CA ASP A 334 0.47 21.01 -20.39
C ASP A 334 0.82 20.75 -21.85
N LEU A 335 0.51 19.55 -22.38
CA LEU A 335 0.67 19.21 -23.79
C LEU A 335 -0.37 19.85 -24.73
N ARG A 336 -1.18 20.79 -24.24
CA ARG A 336 -2.18 21.50 -25.07
C ARG A 336 -1.50 22.35 -26.17
N PRO A 337 -2.18 22.56 -27.32
CA PRO A 337 -1.64 23.37 -28.41
C PRO A 337 -1.19 24.75 -27.92
N GLY A 338 0.12 25.05 -28.01
CA GLY A 338 0.72 26.34 -27.62
C GLY A 338 1.76 26.29 -26.51
N HIS A 339 1.94 25.16 -25.82
CA HIS A 339 3.00 24.96 -24.82
C HIS A 339 4.18 24.16 -25.42
N VAL A 340 5.41 24.63 -25.18
CA VAL A 340 6.65 24.00 -25.66
C VAL A 340 7.03 22.88 -24.69
N VAL A 341 6.67 21.65 -25.03
CA VAL A 341 7.26 20.44 -24.45
C VAL A 341 8.30 19.89 -25.43
N GLU A 342 9.32 19.19 -24.94
CA GLU A 342 10.26 18.42 -25.79
C GLU A 342 9.46 17.70 -26.88
N ARG A 343 9.79 18.05 -28.13
CA ARG A 343 9.03 17.67 -29.32
C ARG A 343 8.87 16.13 -29.31
N PRO A 344 7.65 15.59 -29.54
CA PRO A 344 7.51 14.16 -29.76
C PRO A 344 8.43 13.73 -30.90
N PRO A 345 8.78 12.43 -31.00
CA PRO A 345 9.62 11.97 -32.10
C PRO A 345 8.98 12.39 -33.42
N ALA A 346 9.69 13.24 -34.16
CA ALA A 346 9.16 13.90 -35.35
C ALA A 346 8.73 12.85 -36.38
N LEU A 347 7.57 13.09 -37.01
CA LEU A 347 7.12 12.31 -38.16
C LEU A 347 8.20 12.30 -39.25
N ALA A 348 8.37 11.16 -39.91
CA ALA A 348 9.49 10.95 -40.85
C ALA A 348 9.37 11.75 -42.15
N GLN A 349 8.14 12.05 -42.60
CA GLN A 349 7.90 12.77 -43.86
C GLN A 349 6.84 13.87 -43.70
N PRO A 350 6.99 15.02 -44.38
CA PRO A 350 5.95 16.04 -44.46
C PRO A 350 4.75 15.55 -45.30
N LEU A 351 3.56 16.00 -44.91
CA LEU A 351 2.27 15.64 -45.51
C LEU A 351 2.08 16.23 -46.93
N PRO A 352 1.22 15.62 -47.78
CA PRO A 352 0.45 14.38 -47.57
C PRO A 352 1.24 13.11 -47.92
N TRP A 353 0.94 11.99 -47.26
CA TRP A 353 1.61 10.71 -47.51
C TRP A 353 0.98 9.94 -48.67
N ALA A 354 1.82 9.21 -49.42
CA ALA A 354 1.33 8.28 -50.44
C ALA A 354 0.52 7.15 -49.77
N ALA A 355 -0.62 6.78 -50.37
CA ALA A 355 -1.47 5.69 -49.86
C ALA A 355 -0.70 4.37 -49.70
N GLU A 356 0.29 4.13 -50.58
CA GLU A 356 1.15 2.93 -50.61
C GLU A 356 2.32 2.98 -49.62
N ALA A 357 2.51 4.08 -48.89
CA ALA A 357 3.63 4.20 -47.96
C ALA A 357 3.54 3.15 -46.84
N THR A 358 4.66 2.51 -46.52
CA THR A 358 4.77 1.68 -45.31
C THR A 358 4.61 2.54 -44.08
N ASP A 359 4.06 1.99 -43.02
CA ASP A 359 3.91 2.72 -41.77
C ASP A 359 5.24 3.24 -41.19
N GLU A 360 6.35 2.51 -41.34
CA GLU A 360 7.68 2.97 -40.94
C GLU A 360 8.10 4.25 -41.68
N ALA A 361 7.69 4.40 -42.94
CA ALA A 361 7.96 5.59 -43.75
C ALA A 361 7.08 6.78 -43.35
N VAL A 362 5.87 6.51 -42.82
CA VAL A 362 4.94 7.53 -42.31
C VAL A 362 5.38 8.03 -40.94
N PHE A 363 5.61 7.10 -40.01
CA PHE A 363 5.86 7.41 -38.61
C PHE A 363 7.34 7.60 -38.26
N GLY A 364 8.26 6.89 -38.92
CA GLY A 364 9.67 6.89 -38.54
C GLY A 364 9.99 6.02 -37.32
N PRO A 365 11.28 5.86 -36.97
CA PRO A 365 11.72 4.88 -35.97
C PRO A 365 11.22 5.16 -34.56
N GLY A 366 11.08 6.43 -34.17
CA GLY A 366 10.65 6.82 -32.82
C GLY A 366 9.21 6.40 -32.49
N PRO A 367 8.19 6.85 -33.26
CA PRO A 367 6.81 6.44 -33.00
C PRO A 367 6.58 4.95 -33.31
N MET A 368 7.38 4.33 -34.19
CA MET A 368 7.36 2.88 -34.41
C MET A 368 7.75 2.10 -33.14
N GLU A 369 8.82 2.48 -32.46
CA GLU A 369 9.21 1.85 -31.19
C GLU A 369 8.16 2.13 -30.10
N LEU A 370 7.63 3.36 -30.05
CA LEU A 370 6.54 3.71 -29.14
C LEU A 370 5.31 2.83 -29.36
N SER A 371 4.93 2.56 -30.62
CA SER A 371 3.83 1.66 -30.97
C SER A 371 4.10 0.23 -30.52
N ARG A 372 5.33 -0.28 -30.71
CA ARG A 372 5.72 -1.62 -30.26
C ARG A 372 5.53 -1.79 -28.75
N LEU A 373 6.04 -0.84 -27.97
CA LEU A 373 5.89 -0.80 -26.51
C LEU A 373 4.42 -0.68 -26.10
N TRP A 374 3.67 0.22 -26.75
CA TRP A 374 2.26 0.45 -26.48
C TRP A 374 1.39 -0.79 -26.73
N GLN A 375 1.57 -1.48 -27.86
CA GLN A 375 0.82 -2.69 -28.18
C GLN A 375 1.19 -3.86 -27.27
N ALA A 376 2.47 -4.01 -26.90
CA ALA A 376 2.90 -5.03 -25.95
C ALA A 376 2.22 -4.83 -24.59
N ALA A 377 2.22 -3.60 -24.08
CA ALA A 377 1.52 -3.23 -22.85
C ALA A 377 0.00 -3.42 -22.96
N ALA A 378 -0.62 -3.06 -24.09
CA ALA A 378 -2.05 -3.28 -24.35
C ALA A 378 -2.43 -4.77 -24.27
N ARG A 379 -1.67 -5.67 -24.90
CA ARG A 379 -1.90 -7.13 -24.85
C ARG A 379 -1.80 -7.68 -23.43
N GLN A 380 -0.79 -7.22 -22.67
CA GLN A 380 -0.61 -7.61 -21.28
C GLN A 380 -1.79 -7.15 -20.42
N TYR A 381 -2.18 -5.88 -20.55
CA TYR A 381 -3.31 -5.29 -19.82
C TYR A 381 -4.63 -6.02 -20.16
N ALA A 382 -4.93 -6.23 -21.44
CA ALA A 382 -6.12 -6.94 -21.88
C ALA A 382 -6.18 -8.38 -21.32
N THR A 383 -5.04 -9.07 -21.28
CA THR A 383 -4.95 -10.42 -20.70
C THR A 383 -5.17 -10.40 -19.19
N ALA A 384 -4.59 -9.43 -18.48
CA ALA A 384 -4.78 -9.26 -17.04
C ALA A 384 -6.23 -8.92 -16.68
N MET A 385 -6.88 -8.05 -17.47
CA MET A 385 -8.31 -7.71 -17.31
C MET A 385 -9.22 -8.92 -17.53
N ARG A 386 -8.98 -9.72 -18.57
CA ARG A 386 -9.74 -10.95 -18.80
C ARG A 386 -9.59 -11.95 -17.66
N ARG A 387 -8.38 -12.09 -17.12
CA ARG A 387 -8.14 -12.91 -15.92
C ARG A 387 -8.88 -12.36 -14.71
N HIS A 388 -8.82 -11.06 -14.48
CA HIS A 388 -9.52 -10.40 -13.39
C HIS A 388 -11.03 -10.67 -13.44
N TRP A 389 -11.66 -10.55 -14.60
CA TRP A 389 -13.09 -10.88 -14.76
C TRP A 389 -13.42 -12.37 -14.57
N GLY A 390 -12.46 -13.27 -14.82
CA GLY A 390 -12.63 -14.71 -14.61
C GLY A 390 -12.40 -15.17 -13.16
N GLU A 391 -11.48 -14.52 -12.43
CA GLU A 391 -11.06 -14.90 -11.07
C GLU A 391 -11.79 -14.12 -9.97
N SER A 392 -12.14 -12.86 -10.22
CA SER A 392 -12.80 -11.99 -9.25
C SER A 392 -14.31 -12.00 -9.48
N GLY A 393 -15.06 -12.56 -8.53
CA GLY A 393 -16.47 -12.21 -8.34
C GLY A 393 -16.58 -10.73 -7.97
N ARG A 394 -16.50 -9.82 -8.96
CA ARG A 394 -16.77 -8.37 -8.89
C ARG A 394 -16.11 -7.58 -7.74
N GLY A 395 -14.97 -8.05 -7.23
CA GLY A 395 -14.22 -7.36 -6.17
C GLY A 395 -12.72 -7.63 -6.27
N GLY A 396 -11.94 -6.58 -6.48
CA GLY A 396 -10.48 -6.63 -6.52
C GLY A 396 -9.89 -5.36 -7.14
N THR A 397 -8.60 -5.13 -6.91
CA THR A 397 -7.89 -4.01 -7.56
C THR A 397 -7.79 -4.27 -9.06
N LEU A 398 -8.22 -3.30 -9.88
CA LEU A 398 -8.10 -3.40 -11.33
C LEU A 398 -6.63 -3.60 -11.73
N PRO A 399 -6.35 -4.49 -12.71
CA PRO A 399 -5.04 -4.61 -13.32
C PRO A 399 -4.44 -3.26 -13.70
N ARG A 400 -3.12 -3.15 -13.60
CA ARG A 400 -2.40 -1.95 -13.99
C ARG A 400 -2.17 -1.90 -15.49
N ASP A 401 -2.34 -0.72 -16.08
CA ASP A 401 -2.04 -0.47 -17.49
C ASP A 401 -0.68 0.22 -17.63
N ALA A 402 0.33 -0.53 -18.09
CA ALA A 402 1.69 -0.04 -18.26
C ALA A 402 1.83 1.04 -19.36
N ARG A 403 0.79 1.25 -20.18
CA ARG A 403 0.74 2.33 -21.17
C ARG A 403 0.79 3.73 -20.55
N SER A 404 0.54 3.86 -19.24
CA SER A 404 0.64 5.14 -18.52
C SER A 404 2.00 5.83 -18.68
N ALA A 405 3.10 5.06 -18.77
CA ALA A 405 4.46 5.58 -18.94
C ALA A 405 4.66 6.35 -20.26
N HIS A 406 3.83 6.09 -21.26
CA HIS A 406 3.94 6.64 -22.61
C HIS A 406 2.72 7.47 -23.04
N ALA A 407 1.76 7.65 -22.14
CA ALA A 407 0.46 8.28 -22.42
C ALA A 407 0.60 9.68 -23.00
N ALA A 408 1.48 10.49 -22.41
CA ALA A 408 1.81 11.84 -22.85
C ALA A 408 2.29 11.88 -24.31
N ALA A 409 3.28 11.05 -24.64
CA ALA A 409 3.85 10.99 -25.99
C ALA A 409 2.83 10.53 -27.03
N VAL A 410 2.02 9.51 -26.72
CA VAL A 410 0.99 9.00 -27.64
C VAL A 410 -0.14 10.02 -27.83
N LEU A 411 -0.57 10.71 -26.77
CA LEU A 411 -1.58 11.76 -26.89
C LEU A 411 -1.07 12.94 -27.73
N GLN A 412 0.20 13.33 -27.57
CA GLN A 412 0.80 14.37 -28.39
C GLN A 412 0.85 13.96 -29.87
N LEU A 413 1.27 12.73 -30.16
CA LEU A 413 1.23 12.19 -31.52
C LEU A 413 -0.20 12.20 -32.11
N ALA A 414 -1.20 11.79 -31.32
CA ALA A 414 -2.59 11.83 -31.74
C ALA A 414 -3.03 13.26 -32.10
N ARG A 415 -2.65 14.27 -31.30
CA ARG A 415 -2.93 15.69 -31.56
C ARG A 415 -2.28 16.18 -32.85
N GLU A 416 -1.01 15.83 -33.10
CA GLU A 416 -0.29 16.23 -34.32
C GLU A 416 -0.92 15.61 -35.58
N LEU A 417 -1.27 14.33 -35.53
CA LEU A 417 -1.95 13.65 -36.63
C LEU A 417 -3.35 14.20 -36.85
N ASN A 418 -4.09 14.47 -35.78
CA ASN A 418 -5.37 15.15 -35.91
C ASN A 418 -5.17 16.52 -36.55
N ALA A 419 -4.20 17.32 -36.11
CA ALA A 419 -3.87 18.63 -36.66
C ALA A 419 -3.58 18.60 -38.17
N SER A 420 -2.91 17.54 -38.66
CA SER A 420 -2.68 17.35 -40.10
C SER A 420 -3.97 17.17 -40.91
N GLY A 421 -4.99 16.57 -40.30
CA GLY A 421 -6.22 16.19 -40.98
C GLY A 421 -6.08 15.04 -41.97
N ASP A 422 -4.96 14.30 -42.00
CA ASP A 422 -4.75 13.17 -42.91
C ASP A 422 -5.54 11.92 -42.46
N PRO A 423 -6.55 11.51 -43.25
CA PRO A 423 -7.31 10.29 -43.04
C PRO A 423 -6.52 9.00 -42.83
N GLY A 424 -5.52 8.77 -43.69
CA GLY A 424 -4.79 7.51 -43.75
C GLY A 424 -3.85 7.39 -42.57
N ALA A 425 -3.29 8.51 -42.13
CA ALA A 425 -2.44 8.55 -40.95
C ALA A 425 -3.20 8.30 -39.65
N LEU A 426 -4.41 8.87 -39.53
CA LEU A 426 -5.30 8.60 -38.41
C LEU A 426 -5.75 7.13 -38.38
N GLU A 427 -6.01 6.53 -39.54
CA GLU A 427 -6.32 5.09 -39.64
C GLU A 427 -5.15 4.22 -39.18
N ARG A 428 -3.94 4.52 -39.65
CA ARG A 428 -2.73 3.80 -39.23
C ARG A 428 -2.46 4.00 -37.74
N PHE A 429 -2.70 5.20 -37.21
CA PHE A 429 -2.58 5.49 -35.79
C PHE A 429 -3.53 4.64 -34.95
N HIS A 430 -4.82 4.57 -35.32
CA HIS A 430 -5.83 3.74 -34.65
C HIS A 430 -5.34 2.27 -34.51
N HIS A 431 -4.87 1.68 -35.60
CA HIS A 431 -4.37 0.30 -35.62
C HIS A 431 -3.11 0.09 -34.78
N ARG A 432 -2.27 1.12 -34.66
CA ARG A 432 -0.98 1.06 -33.98
C ARG A 432 -1.07 1.34 -32.49
N PHE A 433 -2.03 2.18 -32.10
CA PHE A 433 -2.16 2.71 -30.76
C PHE A 433 -3.57 2.49 -30.23
N ALA A 434 -3.97 1.23 -29.99
CA ALA A 434 -5.27 0.95 -29.38
C ALA A 434 -5.50 1.81 -28.13
N PHE A 435 -6.69 2.42 -27.99
CA PHE A 435 -6.96 3.39 -26.93
C PHE A 435 -6.76 2.77 -25.54
N ALA A 436 -6.35 3.60 -24.57
CA ALA A 436 -6.07 3.17 -23.20
C ALA A 436 -7.04 3.83 -22.21
N PRO A 437 -8.26 3.30 -22.04
CA PRO A 437 -9.28 3.99 -21.27
C PRO A 437 -8.91 4.19 -19.80
N ALA A 438 -8.27 3.21 -19.17
CA ALA A 438 -7.82 3.33 -17.77
C ALA A 438 -6.74 4.41 -17.59
N VAL A 439 -5.89 4.60 -18.60
CA VAL A 439 -4.79 5.59 -18.59
C VAL A 439 -5.32 7.01 -18.71
N PHE A 440 -6.33 7.24 -19.56
CA PHE A 440 -6.91 8.57 -19.80
C PHE A 440 -8.15 8.86 -18.95
N ALA A 441 -8.52 7.98 -18.01
CA ALA A 441 -9.75 8.10 -17.24
C ALA A 441 -9.84 9.42 -16.45
N ARG A 442 -8.76 9.82 -15.77
CA ARG A 442 -8.71 11.08 -14.99
C ARG A 442 -8.80 12.31 -15.90
N HIS A 443 -8.04 12.30 -16.99
CA HIS A 443 -8.05 13.38 -17.98
C HIS A 443 -9.43 13.56 -18.61
N ALA A 444 -10.04 12.46 -19.05
CA ALA A 444 -11.40 12.47 -19.59
C ALA A 444 -12.44 12.83 -18.54
N GLN A 445 -12.27 12.42 -17.29
CA GLN A 445 -13.16 12.88 -16.22
C GLN A 445 -13.05 14.40 -16.06
N ALA A 446 -11.85 14.96 -16.08
CA ALA A 446 -11.58 16.39 -15.91
C ALA A 446 -12.03 17.26 -17.09
N HIS A 447 -11.92 16.74 -18.32
CA HIS A 447 -12.10 17.53 -19.55
C HIS A 447 -13.18 17.01 -20.49
N GLY A 448 -13.79 15.87 -20.24
CA GLY A 448 -14.80 15.28 -21.11
C GLY A 448 -16.07 16.09 -21.23
N CYS A 449 -16.54 16.27 -22.47
CA CYS A 449 -17.89 16.72 -22.79
C CYS A 449 -18.84 15.52 -22.79
N GLU A 450 -19.85 15.51 -21.93
CA GLU A 450 -20.82 14.40 -21.86
C GLU A 450 -21.50 14.15 -23.21
N LEU A 451 -21.51 12.88 -23.66
CA LEU A 451 -22.36 12.47 -24.78
C LEU A 451 -23.76 12.18 -24.28
N ARG A 452 -24.72 12.98 -24.73
CA ARG A 452 -26.11 12.94 -24.22
C ARG A 452 -27.03 12.09 -25.05
N ALA A 453 -26.77 11.99 -26.35
CA ALA A 453 -27.62 11.27 -27.27
C ALA A 453 -26.86 10.91 -28.56
N LEU A 454 -27.34 9.88 -29.25
CA LEU A 454 -26.84 9.43 -30.55
C LEU A 454 -28.01 9.27 -31.52
N HIS A 455 -27.77 9.43 -32.82
CA HIS A 455 -28.77 9.17 -33.85
C HIS A 455 -28.11 8.81 -35.18
N TRP A 456 -28.54 7.72 -35.80
CA TRP A 456 -28.12 7.37 -37.15
C TRP A 456 -29.03 8.06 -38.17
N ALA A 457 -28.47 9.01 -38.92
CA ALA A 457 -29.19 9.70 -39.98
C ALA A 457 -29.43 8.78 -41.19
N ALA A 458 -30.43 9.11 -42.00
CA ALA A 458 -30.79 8.34 -43.19
C ALA A 458 -29.67 8.26 -44.24
N ASP A 459 -28.73 9.21 -44.24
CA ASP A 459 -27.55 9.24 -45.11
C ASP A 459 -26.37 8.39 -44.58
N GLY A 460 -26.58 7.66 -43.47
CA GLY A 460 -25.58 6.79 -42.85
C GLY A 460 -24.61 7.51 -41.91
N ARG A 461 -24.74 8.84 -41.71
CA ARG A 461 -23.93 9.55 -40.70
C ARG A 461 -24.44 9.26 -39.29
N LEU A 462 -23.51 9.18 -38.35
CA LEU A 462 -23.84 9.15 -36.93
C LEU A 462 -23.80 10.57 -36.37
N LEU A 463 -24.92 11.03 -35.84
CA LEU A 463 -25.04 12.27 -35.11
C LEU A 463 -24.79 12.03 -33.62
N ALA A 464 -23.98 12.89 -33.01
CA ALA A 464 -23.63 12.85 -31.59
C ALA A 464 -23.83 14.22 -30.95
N TRP A 465 -24.56 14.25 -29.84
CA TRP A 465 -24.82 15.47 -29.08
C TRP A 465 -23.98 15.48 -27.81
N THR A 466 -23.14 16.50 -27.69
CA THR A 466 -22.21 16.67 -26.56
C THR A 466 -22.63 17.83 -25.69
N ARG A 467 -22.34 17.76 -24.39
CA ARG A 467 -22.48 18.88 -23.44
C ARG A 467 -21.20 19.06 -22.63
N GLY A 468 -20.56 20.21 -22.79
CA GLY A 468 -19.44 20.62 -21.96
C GLY A 468 -19.86 20.95 -20.53
N ARG A 469 -18.88 21.04 -19.63
CA ARG A 469 -19.06 21.38 -18.21
C ARG A 469 -19.65 22.76 -18.01
N GLY A 470 -19.31 23.72 -18.87
CA GLY A 470 -19.92 25.04 -18.91
C GLY A 470 -21.36 25.07 -19.43
N GLY A 471 -21.96 23.92 -19.74
CA GLY A 471 -23.33 23.80 -20.27
C GLY A 471 -23.45 23.98 -21.79
N ALA A 472 -22.37 24.37 -22.47
CA ALA A 472 -22.33 24.49 -23.92
C ALA A 472 -22.64 23.14 -24.58
N ALA A 473 -23.62 23.13 -25.49
CA ALA A 473 -24.03 21.92 -26.18
C ALA A 473 -23.77 22.02 -27.69
N ALA A 474 -23.29 20.94 -28.30
CA ALA A 474 -22.94 20.89 -29.72
C ALA A 474 -23.44 19.59 -30.35
N CYS A 475 -23.73 19.66 -31.65
CA CYS A 475 -24.07 18.52 -32.49
C CYS A 475 -22.94 18.26 -33.48
N TRP A 476 -22.53 16.99 -33.57
CA TRP A 476 -21.44 16.53 -34.43
C TRP A 476 -21.95 15.43 -35.35
N ALA A 477 -21.50 15.44 -36.60
CA ALA A 477 -21.76 14.39 -37.57
C ALA A 477 -20.46 13.63 -37.87
N LEU A 478 -20.50 12.32 -37.66
CA LEU A 478 -19.44 11.38 -37.99
C LEU A 478 -19.83 10.59 -39.24
N ARG A 479 -19.03 10.74 -40.31
CA ARG A 479 -19.20 9.97 -41.55
C ARG A 479 -18.34 8.72 -41.50
N LEU A 480 -18.94 7.56 -41.79
CA LEU A 480 -18.26 6.27 -41.84
C LEU A 480 -18.11 5.83 -43.29
N GLY A 481 -16.87 5.72 -43.78
CA GLY A 481 -16.53 5.23 -45.12
C GLY A 481 -15.28 4.37 -45.09
N SER A 482 -14.97 3.69 -46.21
CA SER A 482 -13.79 2.81 -46.36
C SER A 482 -12.43 3.55 -46.40
N GLY A 483 -12.44 4.88 -46.27
CA GLY A 483 -11.27 5.73 -46.08
C GLY A 483 -11.68 7.02 -45.40
N ALA A 484 -11.04 7.34 -44.26
CA ALA A 484 -11.37 8.39 -43.30
C ALA A 484 -12.76 8.34 -42.64
N ALA A 485 -12.78 8.27 -41.32
CA ALA A 485 -13.89 8.86 -40.57
C ALA A 485 -13.76 10.40 -40.62
N GLY A 486 -14.72 11.08 -41.22
CA GLY A 486 -14.80 12.54 -41.22
C GLY A 486 -15.68 13.02 -40.07
N LEU A 487 -15.19 13.97 -39.27
CA LEU A 487 -15.96 14.58 -38.18
C LEU A 487 -16.27 16.05 -38.50
N GLU A 488 -17.54 16.39 -38.49
CA GLU A 488 -18.05 17.72 -38.81
C GLU A 488 -18.88 18.26 -37.65
N ARG A 489 -18.72 19.54 -37.30
CA ARG A 489 -19.60 20.21 -36.35
C ARG A 489 -20.79 20.80 -37.10
N LEU A 490 -22.01 20.35 -36.78
CA LEU A 490 -23.22 20.85 -37.43
C LEU A 490 -23.76 22.14 -36.79
N GLY A 491 -23.44 22.39 -35.52
CA GLY A 491 -23.90 23.59 -34.81
C GLY A 491 -24.01 23.42 -33.31
N ASN A 492 -24.70 24.35 -32.66
CA ASN A 492 -25.10 24.24 -31.26
C ASN A 492 -26.36 23.37 -31.17
N ALA A 493 -26.38 22.45 -30.21
CA ALA A 493 -27.51 21.54 -30.04
C ALA A 493 -28.75 22.27 -29.50
N THR A 494 -29.89 22.16 -30.17
CA THR A 494 -31.18 22.63 -29.62
C THR A 494 -31.91 21.53 -28.85
N VAL A 495 -32.86 21.90 -28.00
CA VAL A 495 -33.68 20.93 -27.23
C VAL A 495 -34.58 20.10 -28.15
N GLU A 496 -34.99 20.64 -29.28
CA GLU A 496 -35.87 19.99 -30.27
C GLU A 496 -35.12 18.89 -31.05
N GLU A 497 -33.85 19.12 -31.43
CA GLU A 497 -32.99 18.11 -32.08
C GLU A 497 -32.76 16.86 -31.21
N LEU A 498 -32.84 17.02 -29.88
CA LEU A 498 -32.65 15.94 -28.93
C LEU A 498 -33.87 15.01 -28.79
N GLN A 499 -35.04 15.36 -29.33
CA GLN A 499 -36.27 14.57 -29.18
C GLN A 499 -36.28 13.29 -30.05
N GLY A 500 -35.55 13.27 -31.17
CA GLY A 500 -35.39 12.09 -32.04
C GLY A 500 -34.13 11.26 -31.77
N ALA A 501 -33.29 11.68 -30.82
CA ALA A 501 -32.01 11.06 -30.52
C ALA A 501 -32.13 10.03 -29.38
N THR A 502 -31.50 8.87 -29.52
CA THR A 502 -31.56 7.81 -28.51
C THR A 502 -30.68 8.14 -27.30
N ARG A 503 -31.24 7.89 -26.11
CA ARG A 503 -30.55 7.91 -24.82
C ARG A 503 -30.55 6.54 -24.16
N ALA A 504 -30.71 5.49 -24.96
CA ALA A 504 -30.79 4.14 -24.45
C ALA A 504 -29.46 3.74 -23.80
N THR A 505 -29.52 3.28 -22.55
CA THR A 505 -28.38 2.64 -21.84
C THR A 505 -28.47 1.12 -21.88
N ARG A 506 -29.43 0.59 -22.64
CA ARG A 506 -29.58 -0.83 -22.97
C ARG A 506 -30.12 -0.97 -24.39
N VAL A 507 -29.51 -1.84 -25.19
CA VAL A 507 -29.92 -2.10 -26.58
C VAL A 507 -29.89 -3.60 -26.89
N PRO A 508 -30.78 -4.09 -27.77
CA PRO A 508 -30.66 -5.44 -28.31
C PRO A 508 -29.53 -5.48 -29.36
N LEU A 509 -28.61 -6.44 -29.23
CA LEU A 509 -27.54 -6.64 -30.20
C LEU A 509 -27.26 -8.14 -30.35
N HIS A 510 -27.38 -8.68 -31.56
CA HIS A 510 -27.23 -10.11 -31.87
C HIS A 510 -28.05 -11.05 -30.97
N GLY A 511 -29.28 -10.65 -30.62
CA GLY A 511 -30.16 -11.43 -29.74
C GLY A 511 -29.80 -11.35 -28.26
N LEU A 512 -28.81 -10.53 -27.87
CA LEU A 512 -28.43 -10.30 -26.47
C LEU A 512 -28.87 -8.93 -26.01
N ALA A 513 -29.16 -8.80 -24.72
CA ALA A 513 -29.32 -7.51 -24.07
C ALA A 513 -27.93 -6.96 -23.69
N VAL A 514 -27.50 -5.92 -24.40
CA VAL A 514 -26.26 -5.18 -24.09
C VAL A 514 -26.59 -3.94 -23.29
N GLN A 515 -25.89 -3.73 -22.17
CA GLN A 515 -26.11 -2.60 -21.27
C GLN A 515 -24.79 -2.09 -20.68
N ALA A 516 -24.86 -0.95 -19.98
CA ALA A 516 -23.76 -0.50 -19.13
C ALA A 516 -23.43 -1.55 -18.06
N ASP A 517 -22.14 -1.77 -17.79
CA ASP A 517 -21.73 -2.64 -16.70
C ASP A 517 -22.04 -2.02 -15.31
N ALA A 518 -22.06 -2.87 -14.28
CA ALA A 518 -22.35 -2.44 -12.91
C ALA A 518 -21.33 -1.42 -12.36
N GLU A 519 -20.10 -1.43 -12.87
CA GLU A 519 -19.02 -0.52 -12.47
C GLU A 519 -19.13 0.85 -13.17
N GLY A 520 -19.96 0.96 -14.20
CA GLY A 520 -20.13 2.17 -15.00
C GLY A 520 -18.87 2.54 -15.79
N THR A 521 -18.08 1.55 -16.23
CA THR A 521 -16.84 1.76 -16.99
C THR A 521 -16.87 1.16 -18.39
N GLY A 522 -17.85 0.32 -18.70
CA GLY A 522 -17.93 -0.40 -19.97
C GLY A 522 -19.31 -0.97 -20.27
N LEU A 523 -19.32 -2.00 -21.11
CA LEU A 523 -20.50 -2.75 -21.52
C LEU A 523 -20.46 -4.16 -20.97
N GLU A 524 -21.64 -4.70 -20.68
CA GLU A 524 -21.86 -6.13 -20.48
C GLU A 524 -23.02 -6.61 -21.36
N ALA A 525 -22.95 -7.88 -21.78
CA ALA A 525 -24.12 -8.57 -22.28
C ALA A 525 -24.62 -9.58 -21.27
N LEU A 526 -25.93 -9.64 -21.13
CA LEU A 526 -26.61 -10.56 -20.23
C LEU A 526 -27.30 -11.68 -21.01
N SER A 527 -27.29 -12.88 -20.44
CA SER A 527 -28.23 -13.96 -20.80
C SER A 527 -29.66 -13.58 -20.38
N ASP A 528 -30.66 -14.30 -20.85
CA ASP A 528 -32.06 -14.16 -20.39
C ASP A 528 -32.21 -14.37 -18.86
N ALA A 529 -31.34 -15.19 -18.25
CA ALA A 529 -31.28 -15.41 -16.80
C ALA A 529 -30.50 -14.32 -16.02
N GLY A 530 -30.07 -13.24 -16.68
CA GLY A 530 -29.32 -12.14 -16.06
C GLY A 530 -27.84 -12.41 -15.79
N GLN A 531 -27.28 -13.54 -16.26
CA GLN A 531 -25.85 -13.83 -16.15
C GLN A 531 -25.03 -13.03 -17.16
N VAL A 532 -23.88 -12.50 -16.74
CA VAL A 532 -22.94 -11.81 -17.65
C VAL A 532 -22.28 -12.83 -18.57
N LEU A 533 -22.47 -12.64 -19.88
CA LEU A 533 -21.90 -13.48 -20.93
C LEU A 533 -20.55 -12.93 -21.43
N TRP A 534 -20.42 -11.61 -21.51
CA TRP A 534 -19.18 -10.94 -21.85
C TRP A 534 -19.15 -9.51 -21.33
N GLN A 535 -17.95 -8.94 -21.28
CA GLN A 535 -17.66 -7.58 -20.86
C GLN A 535 -16.74 -6.89 -21.87
N HIS A 536 -16.82 -5.56 -21.94
CA HIS A 536 -16.02 -4.72 -22.83
C HIS A 536 -15.76 -3.36 -22.17
N LEU A 537 -14.50 -3.07 -21.84
CA LEU A 537 -14.11 -1.83 -21.17
C LEU A 537 -14.10 -0.64 -22.14
N LEU A 538 -14.82 0.43 -21.80
CA LEU A 538 -14.86 1.67 -22.60
C LEU A 538 -14.15 2.86 -21.94
N GLY A 539 -14.01 2.82 -20.60
CA GLY A 539 -13.37 3.85 -19.78
C GLY A 539 -14.28 4.96 -19.28
N GLY A 540 -15.61 4.80 -19.31
CA GLY A 540 -16.52 5.83 -18.84
C GLY A 540 -17.96 5.35 -18.74
N THR A 541 -18.76 6.06 -17.95
CA THR A 541 -20.17 5.68 -17.73
C THR A 541 -20.95 5.85 -19.01
N VAL A 542 -21.54 4.76 -19.49
CA VAL A 542 -22.36 4.76 -20.71
C VAL A 542 -23.62 5.59 -20.48
N ARG A 543 -23.88 6.53 -21.40
CA ARG A 543 -25.02 7.45 -21.35
C ARG A 543 -26.01 7.22 -22.48
N CYS A 544 -25.53 6.76 -23.63
CA CYS A 544 -26.35 6.51 -24.79
C CYS A 544 -25.72 5.45 -25.68
N MET A 545 -26.57 4.67 -26.34
CA MET A 545 -26.18 3.64 -27.30
C MET A 545 -27.13 3.67 -28.50
N ALA A 546 -26.58 3.40 -29.68
CA ALA A 546 -27.34 3.32 -30.92
C ALA A 546 -26.80 2.21 -31.83
N THR A 547 -27.64 1.25 -32.18
CA THR A 547 -27.36 0.25 -33.22
C THR A 547 -27.55 0.87 -34.60
N ALA A 548 -26.66 0.58 -35.55
CA ALA A 548 -26.78 1.13 -36.90
C ALA A 548 -28.01 0.53 -37.62
N PRO A 549 -28.89 1.36 -38.22
CA PRO A 549 -29.98 0.86 -39.05
C PRO A 549 -29.43 0.05 -40.23
N GLY A 550 -29.94 -1.17 -40.43
CA GLY A 550 -29.54 -2.04 -41.54
C GLY A 550 -28.16 -2.71 -41.41
N ASP A 551 -27.37 -2.40 -40.37
CA ASP A 551 -26.11 -3.08 -40.06
C ASP A 551 -26.12 -3.53 -38.59
N ALA A 552 -26.61 -4.75 -38.37
CA ALA A 552 -26.74 -5.33 -37.04
C ALA A 552 -25.38 -5.56 -36.34
N ASP A 553 -24.25 -5.48 -37.06
CA ASP A 553 -22.92 -5.69 -36.49
C ASP A 553 -22.33 -4.41 -35.89
N ARG A 554 -22.95 -3.23 -36.07
CA ARG A 554 -22.42 -1.95 -35.59
C ARG A 554 -23.17 -1.39 -34.40
N LEU A 555 -22.40 -0.99 -33.40
CA LEU A 555 -22.88 -0.34 -32.18
C LEU A 555 -22.10 0.96 -31.95
N ALA A 556 -22.81 2.06 -31.76
CA ALA A 556 -22.26 3.32 -31.28
C ALA A 556 -22.56 3.50 -29.79
N VAL A 557 -21.59 3.98 -29.02
CA VAL A 557 -21.69 4.17 -27.58
C VAL A 557 -21.14 5.53 -27.19
N GLY A 558 -21.92 6.31 -26.43
CA GLY A 558 -21.50 7.58 -25.86
C GLY A 558 -21.35 7.50 -24.34
N THR A 559 -20.29 8.10 -23.81
CA THR A 559 -19.98 8.12 -22.36
C THR A 559 -20.11 9.50 -21.72
N SER A 560 -20.18 9.52 -20.40
CA SER A 560 -20.25 10.74 -19.58
C SER A 560 -18.98 11.59 -19.63
N ASN A 561 -17.84 10.98 -19.94
CA ASN A 561 -16.52 11.61 -20.00
C ASN A 561 -16.03 11.87 -21.44
N GLY A 562 -16.95 11.91 -22.40
CA GLY A 562 -16.66 12.41 -23.74
C GLY A 562 -16.07 11.41 -24.72
N TYR A 563 -16.32 10.11 -24.54
CA TYR A 563 -15.97 9.11 -25.53
C TYR A 563 -17.19 8.78 -26.40
N LEU A 564 -17.01 8.91 -27.71
CA LEU A 564 -17.83 8.21 -28.71
C LEU A 564 -17.05 7.00 -29.19
N VAL A 565 -17.57 5.80 -28.95
CA VAL A 565 -16.92 4.56 -29.35
C VAL A 565 -17.78 3.88 -30.40
N LEU A 566 -17.19 3.57 -31.55
CA LEU A 566 -17.79 2.76 -32.58
C LEU A 566 -17.25 1.35 -32.53
N LEU A 567 -18.15 0.40 -32.37
CA LEU A 567 -17.85 -1.00 -32.25
C LEU A 567 -18.43 -1.77 -33.43
N ARG A 568 -17.71 -2.81 -33.86
CA ARG A 568 -18.20 -3.77 -34.86
C ARG A 568 -17.96 -5.21 -34.42
N LYS A 569 -18.91 -6.09 -34.70
CA LYS A 569 -18.71 -7.53 -34.49
C LYS A 569 -17.59 -8.07 -35.38
N ALA A 570 -16.74 -8.88 -34.77
CA ALA A 570 -15.66 -9.63 -35.40
C ALA A 570 -15.77 -11.14 -35.07
N ALA A 571 -14.84 -11.94 -35.60
CA ALA A 571 -14.83 -13.38 -35.39
C ALA A 571 -14.47 -13.77 -33.93
N GLY A 572 -13.65 -12.97 -33.25
CA GLY A 572 -13.18 -13.22 -31.88
C GLY A 572 -12.83 -11.95 -31.13
N PRO A 573 -12.42 -12.03 -29.85
CA PRO A 573 -12.02 -10.88 -29.06
C PRO A 573 -10.76 -10.20 -29.62
N ASP A 574 -10.68 -8.88 -29.47
CA ASP A 574 -9.50 -8.12 -29.84
C ASP A 574 -8.38 -8.34 -28.79
N PRO A 575 -7.16 -8.74 -29.20
CA PRO A 575 -6.05 -8.93 -28.27
C PRO A 575 -5.57 -7.63 -27.59
N LEU A 576 -5.83 -6.46 -28.18
CA LEU A 576 -5.38 -5.15 -27.70
C LEU A 576 -6.38 -4.45 -26.77
N HIS A 577 -7.66 -4.84 -26.83
CA HIS A 577 -8.70 -4.26 -25.98
C HIS A 577 -9.03 -5.16 -24.78
N ALA A 578 -9.26 -4.54 -23.64
CA ALA A 578 -9.77 -5.20 -22.45
C ALA A 578 -11.25 -5.57 -22.67
N ALA A 579 -11.48 -6.71 -23.30
CA ALA A 579 -12.80 -7.24 -23.60
C ALA A 579 -12.78 -8.78 -23.67
N THR A 580 -13.90 -9.40 -23.30
CA THR A 580 -14.25 -10.79 -23.62
C THR A 580 -15.27 -10.88 -24.75
N SER A 581 -15.83 -9.73 -25.16
CA SER A 581 -16.76 -9.64 -26.28
C SER A 581 -16.06 -9.79 -27.64
N ARG A 582 -16.85 -10.06 -28.68
CA ARG A 582 -16.39 -10.07 -30.08
C ARG A 582 -16.58 -8.72 -30.78
N LEU A 583 -16.71 -7.64 -30.01
CA LEU A 583 -16.81 -6.29 -30.54
C LEU A 583 -15.42 -5.69 -30.63
N HIS A 584 -15.04 -5.22 -31.81
CA HIS A 584 -13.78 -4.52 -32.07
C HIS A 584 -14.05 -3.03 -32.22
N GLU A 585 -13.14 -2.20 -31.72
CA GLU A 585 -13.21 -0.75 -31.89
C GLU A 585 -12.87 -0.39 -33.33
N LEU A 586 -13.84 0.16 -34.06
CA LEU A 586 -13.64 0.70 -35.40
C LEU A 586 -12.99 2.07 -35.36
N ARG A 587 -13.43 2.91 -34.41
CA ARG A 587 -12.98 4.29 -34.24
C ARG A 587 -13.44 4.79 -32.88
N ARG A 588 -12.68 5.70 -32.31
CA ARG A 588 -13.12 6.48 -31.15
C ARG A 588 -12.98 7.97 -31.41
N VAL A 589 -13.90 8.76 -30.87
CA VAL A 589 -13.83 10.22 -30.87
C VAL A 589 -13.78 10.71 -29.43
N LEU A 590 -12.79 11.55 -29.15
CA LEU A 590 -12.56 12.15 -27.84
C LEU A 590 -13.05 13.59 -27.87
N PHE A 591 -14.18 13.83 -27.22
CA PHE A 591 -14.76 15.16 -27.04
C PHE A 591 -14.25 15.74 -25.71
N TRP A 592 -13.03 16.26 -25.73
CA TRP A 592 -12.40 16.89 -24.56
C TRP A 592 -12.35 18.42 -24.70
N GLU A 593 -12.69 19.12 -23.63
CA GLU A 593 -12.61 20.58 -23.52
C GLU A 593 -11.14 21.04 -23.54
N GLY A 594 -10.88 22.10 -24.30
CA GLY A 594 -9.53 22.66 -24.47
C GLY A 594 -8.78 22.13 -25.70
N GLU A 595 -9.29 21.08 -26.36
CA GLU A 595 -8.81 20.70 -27.69
C GLU A 595 -9.38 21.64 -28.76
N ALA A 596 -8.58 21.95 -29.78
CA ALA A 596 -9.03 22.82 -30.89
C ALA A 596 -10.17 22.18 -31.72
N ARG A 597 -10.18 20.84 -31.79
CA ARG A 597 -11.23 20.00 -32.36
C ARG A 597 -11.27 18.67 -31.61
N PRO A 598 -12.39 17.93 -31.62
CA PRO A 598 -12.42 16.58 -31.05
C PRO A 598 -11.35 15.70 -31.72
N LEU A 599 -10.69 14.86 -30.93
CA LEU A 599 -9.63 14.00 -31.43
C LEU A 599 -10.24 12.71 -31.98
N LEU A 600 -9.97 12.42 -33.24
CA LEU A 600 -10.18 11.10 -33.82
C LEU A 600 -9.04 10.21 -33.38
N TRP A 601 -9.41 9.10 -32.74
CA TRP A 601 -8.49 8.06 -32.32
C TRP A 601 -8.60 6.85 -33.22
#